data_AF-A0A813AHZ5-F1
#
_entry.id   AF-A0A813AHZ5-F1
#
_cell.length_a   1.000
_cell.length_b   1.000
_cell.length_c   1.000
_cell.angle_alpha   90.00
_cell.angle_beta   90.00
_cell.angle_gamma   90.00
#
_symmetry.space_group_name_H-M   'P 1'
#
loop_
_entity.id
_entity.type
_entity.pdbx_description
1 polymer ?
#
loop_
_entity_poly.entity_id
_entity_poly.type
_entity_poly.pdbx_seq_one_letter_code
_entity_poly.pdbx_strand_id
1 'polypeptide(L)'
;MDVTPELQNAVQALLDDTSLPLLSRWQRVADKLVEGGLAWRAKLQASSMLVHNLNRGGLGVSGHGCHLKGESLVKSGFDMKFLHSAVCIEISHEPSRLAEQLEFNRKLVEQACGLLAPVHGAERYLSVSCGHTTQFVKAILSSCPTPVQSLADQTGRLNREALGRDGHLNEMLSEGWTWLVISSRAESAFPQLPSLAEKALNSSNSAFTAVMEVESMLHMHEIMKKQIAEGKEIDVEAVASQV
;
A
#
# COMPACT_ATOMS: atom_id res chain seq x y z
N MET A 1 -9.78 20.95 -6.72
CA MET A 1 -11.25 20.88 -6.59
C MET A 1 -11.56 20.69 -5.13
N ASP A 2 -12.40 21.55 -4.55
CA ASP A 2 -12.84 21.40 -3.15
C ASP A 2 -13.77 20.22 -2.99
N VAL A 3 -13.70 19.53 -1.85
CA VAL A 3 -14.61 18.42 -1.54
C VAL A 3 -15.98 19.02 -1.31
N THR A 4 -16.92 18.78 -2.22
CA THR A 4 -18.26 19.36 -2.09
C THR A 4 -19.03 18.67 -0.95
N PRO A 5 -19.95 19.37 -0.28
CA PRO A 5 -20.78 18.77 0.76
C PRO A 5 -21.55 17.54 0.27
N GLU A 6 -22.01 17.54 -0.99
CA GLU A 6 -22.72 16.42 -1.60
C GLU A 6 -21.81 15.19 -1.73
N LEU A 7 -20.58 15.39 -2.21
CA LEU A 7 -19.59 14.32 -2.32
C LEU A 7 -19.19 13.81 -0.94
N GLN A 8 -19.03 14.72 0.03
CA GLN A 8 -18.70 14.39 1.41
C GLN A 8 -19.76 13.50 2.04
N ASN A 9 -21.03 13.86 1.92
CA ASN A 9 -22.14 13.07 2.45
C ASN A 9 -22.25 11.72 1.75
N ALA A 10 -22.09 11.67 0.42
CA ALA A 10 -22.18 10.42 -0.34
C ALA A 10 -21.05 9.44 0.02
N VAL A 11 -19.82 9.92 0.13
CA VAL A 11 -18.68 9.09 0.53
C VAL A 11 -18.80 8.65 1.99
N GLN A 12 -19.18 9.55 2.90
CA GLN A 12 -19.36 9.21 4.31
C GLN A 12 -20.45 8.16 4.51
N ALA A 13 -21.58 8.27 3.81
CA ALA A 13 -22.64 7.27 3.84
C ALA A 13 -22.14 5.88 3.41
N LEU A 14 -21.29 5.80 2.38
CA LEU A 14 -20.68 4.54 1.95
C LEU A 14 -19.66 4.00 2.95
N LEU A 15 -18.89 4.89 3.60
CA LEU A 15 -17.91 4.50 4.62
C LEU A 15 -18.61 3.91 5.85
N ASP A 16 -19.77 4.44 6.21
CA ASP A 16 -20.58 4.00 7.36
C ASP A 16 -21.51 2.82 7.05
N ASP A 17 -21.69 2.47 5.78
CA ASP A 17 -22.52 1.34 5.35
C ASP A 17 -21.82 0.00 5.67
N THR A 18 -22.06 -0.51 6.87
CA THR A 18 -21.55 -1.81 7.32
C THR A 18 -22.33 -3.00 6.76
N SER A 19 -23.41 -2.78 6.01
CA SER A 19 -24.17 -3.86 5.36
C SER A 19 -23.47 -4.39 4.10
N LEU A 20 -22.57 -3.60 3.51
CA LEU A 20 -21.83 -3.98 2.32
C LEU A 20 -20.57 -4.81 2.66
N PRO A 21 -20.28 -5.86 1.88
CA PRO A 21 -18.99 -6.54 1.95
C PRO A 21 -17.82 -5.55 1.74
N LEU A 22 -16.73 -5.78 2.45
CA LEU A 22 -15.59 -4.86 2.54
C LEU A 22 -15.06 -4.39 1.18
N LEU A 23 -14.85 -5.33 0.25
CA LEU A 23 -14.35 -5.03 -1.09
C LEU A 23 -15.36 -4.22 -1.91
N SER A 24 -16.65 -4.57 -1.83
CA SER A 24 -17.72 -3.84 -2.54
C SER A 24 -17.88 -2.42 -1.99
N ARG A 25 -17.75 -2.24 -0.68
CA ARG A 25 -17.74 -0.92 -0.04
C ARG A 25 -16.56 -0.08 -0.54
N TRP A 26 -15.36 -0.65 -0.54
CA TRP A 26 -14.16 0.00 -1.09
C TRP A 26 -14.34 0.42 -2.55
N GLN A 27 -14.83 -0.47 -3.41
CA GLN A 27 -15.04 -0.19 -4.83
C GLN A 27 -16.00 0.99 -5.04
N ARG A 28 -17.14 1.01 -4.34
CA ARG A 28 -18.10 2.11 -4.44
C ARG A 28 -17.53 3.45 -3.95
N VAL A 29 -16.74 3.42 -2.89
CA VAL A 29 -16.04 4.61 -2.38
C VAL A 29 -15.03 5.11 -3.42
N ALA A 30 -14.20 4.22 -3.98
CA ALA A 30 -13.25 4.55 -5.01
C ALA A 30 -13.92 5.17 -6.25
N ASP A 31 -15.03 4.59 -6.71
CA ASP A 31 -15.80 5.12 -7.85
C ASP A 31 -16.31 6.54 -7.56
N LYS A 32 -16.85 6.80 -6.36
CA LYS A 32 -17.30 8.14 -5.96
C LYS A 32 -16.16 9.15 -5.89
N LEU A 33 -14.98 8.73 -5.42
CA LEU A 33 -13.81 9.61 -5.42
C LEU A 33 -13.36 9.94 -6.84
N VAL A 34 -13.44 8.99 -7.79
CA VAL A 34 -13.14 9.23 -9.21
C VAL A 34 -14.16 10.19 -9.82
N GLU A 35 -15.45 9.95 -9.62
CA GLU A 35 -16.53 10.85 -10.07
C GLU A 35 -16.36 12.28 -9.53
N GLY A 36 -15.93 12.39 -8.26
CA GLY A 36 -15.67 13.66 -7.59
C GLY A 36 -14.34 14.33 -7.93
N GLY A 37 -13.53 13.77 -8.84
CA GLY A 37 -12.20 14.30 -9.19
C GLY A 37 -11.17 14.26 -8.06
N LEU A 38 -11.39 13.40 -7.06
CA LEU A 38 -10.53 13.17 -5.90
C LEU A 38 -9.68 11.89 -6.04
N ALA A 39 -9.93 11.09 -7.07
CA ALA A 39 -9.08 9.97 -7.45
C ALA A 39 -8.99 9.85 -8.98
N TRP A 40 -7.90 9.27 -9.48
CA TRP A 40 -7.70 9.04 -10.92
C TRP A 40 -6.78 7.85 -11.17
N ARG A 41 -6.76 7.36 -12.40
CA ARG A 41 -5.79 6.33 -12.81
C ARG A 41 -4.58 6.96 -13.46
N ALA A 42 -3.39 6.56 -13.04
CA ALA A 42 -2.13 7.02 -13.62
C ALA A 42 -1.11 5.88 -13.72
N LYS A 43 -0.28 5.88 -14.77
CA LYS A 43 0.87 4.98 -14.85
C LYS A 43 2.02 5.59 -14.04
N LEU A 44 2.44 4.91 -12.96
CA LEU A 44 3.43 5.44 -12.02
C LEU A 44 4.60 4.47 -11.86
N GLN A 45 5.81 5.04 -11.77
CA GLN A 45 7.04 4.31 -11.51
C GLN A 45 7.21 4.04 -10.02
N ALA A 46 7.81 2.88 -9.69
CA ALA A 46 8.11 2.51 -8.30
C ALA A 46 9.05 3.51 -7.59
N SER A 47 9.92 4.20 -8.33
CA SER A 47 10.80 5.25 -7.81
C SER A 47 10.03 6.43 -7.20
N SER A 48 8.77 6.66 -7.61
CA SER A 48 7.92 7.72 -7.08
C SER A 48 7.12 7.31 -5.82
N MET A 49 7.26 6.06 -5.37
CA MET A 49 6.49 5.47 -4.27
C MET A 49 7.25 5.38 -2.96
N LEU A 50 6.52 5.68 -1.90
CA LEU A 50 6.79 5.30 -0.50
C LEU A 50 5.66 4.38 -0.02
N VAL A 51 5.70 3.96 1.24
CA VAL A 51 4.65 3.15 1.88
C VAL A 51 3.79 4.04 2.77
N HIS A 52 2.47 3.85 2.70
CA HIS A 52 1.54 4.55 3.59
C HIS A 52 1.73 4.11 5.04
N ASN A 53 1.72 5.05 5.99
CA ASN A 53 1.90 4.79 7.43
C ASN A 53 0.74 4.02 8.09
N LEU A 54 -0.34 3.77 7.36
CA LEU A 54 -1.47 2.92 7.77
C LEU A 54 -1.54 1.60 7.00
N ASN A 55 -0.56 1.32 6.13
CA ASN A 55 -0.49 0.04 5.44
C ASN A 55 -0.27 -1.10 6.48
N ARG A 56 -1.05 -2.19 6.36
CA ARG A 56 -1.00 -3.38 7.24
C ARG A 56 -1.11 -3.03 8.73
N GLY A 57 -2.14 -2.25 9.08
CA GLY A 57 -2.33 -1.77 10.45
C GLY A 57 -1.22 -0.85 10.96
N GLY A 58 -0.45 -0.25 10.06
CA GLY A 58 0.68 0.63 10.38
C GLY A 58 2.05 -0.06 10.47
N LEU A 59 2.13 -1.36 10.20
CA LEU A 59 3.42 -2.06 10.07
C LEU A 59 4.21 -1.64 8.83
N GLY A 60 3.52 -1.27 7.75
CA GLY A 60 4.14 -1.11 6.44
C GLY A 60 4.65 -2.45 5.87
N VAL A 61 5.85 -2.43 5.29
CA VAL A 61 6.45 -3.58 4.61
C VAL A 61 7.75 -4.01 5.28
N SER A 62 8.09 -5.28 5.18
CA SER A 62 9.40 -5.77 5.61
C SER A 62 10.34 -5.90 4.41
N GLY A 63 11.61 -5.51 4.58
CA GLY A 63 12.64 -5.69 3.54
C GLY A 63 12.70 -7.15 3.06
N HIS A 64 12.89 -8.09 3.98
CA HIS A 64 12.88 -9.53 3.68
C HIS A 64 11.62 -9.98 2.94
N GLY A 65 10.43 -9.53 3.37
CA GLY A 65 9.17 -9.86 2.73
C GLY A 65 9.08 -9.34 1.29
N CYS A 66 9.65 -8.16 1.01
CA CYS A 66 9.72 -7.61 -0.35
C CYS A 66 10.54 -8.52 -1.26
N HIS A 67 11.73 -8.95 -0.83
CA HIS A 67 12.60 -9.81 -1.64
C HIS A 67 12.05 -11.23 -1.81
N LEU A 68 11.45 -11.84 -0.78
CA LEU A 68 10.82 -13.17 -0.91
C LEU A 68 9.61 -13.14 -1.85
N LYS A 69 8.80 -12.08 -1.77
CA LYS A 69 7.70 -11.87 -2.72
C LYS A 69 8.24 -11.66 -4.13
N GLY A 70 9.30 -10.86 -4.26
CA GLY A 70 10.02 -10.64 -5.51
C GLY A 70 10.53 -11.93 -6.14
N GLU A 71 11.12 -12.81 -5.35
CA GLU A 71 11.59 -14.13 -5.81
C GLU A 71 10.46 -14.97 -6.37
N SER A 72 9.34 -15.00 -5.65
CA SER A 72 8.14 -15.73 -6.08
C SER A 72 7.63 -15.20 -7.42
N LEU A 73 7.59 -13.87 -7.58
CA LEU A 73 7.15 -13.20 -8.81
C LEU A 73 8.10 -13.46 -9.99
N VAL A 74 9.41 -13.40 -9.76
CA VAL A 74 10.41 -13.69 -10.79
C VAL A 74 10.32 -15.15 -11.24
N LYS A 75 10.09 -16.09 -10.31
CA LYS A 75 9.92 -17.51 -10.64
C LYS A 75 8.61 -17.82 -11.36
N SER A 76 7.50 -17.18 -10.97
CA SER A 76 6.19 -17.39 -11.59
C SER A 76 6.01 -16.63 -12.91
N GLY A 77 6.85 -15.62 -13.15
CA GLY A 77 6.59 -14.57 -14.13
C GLY A 77 5.70 -13.48 -13.54
N PHE A 78 5.85 -12.26 -14.07
CA PHE A 78 4.97 -11.15 -13.74
C PHE A 78 3.73 -11.20 -14.63
N ASP A 79 2.55 -11.05 -14.03
CA ASP A 79 1.32 -10.75 -14.77
C ASP A 79 0.75 -9.44 -14.21
N MET A 80 0.73 -8.43 -15.08
CA MET A 80 0.23 -7.09 -14.80
C MET A 80 -1.23 -7.09 -14.33
N LYS A 81 -2.01 -8.14 -14.65
CA LYS A 81 -3.39 -8.31 -14.17
C LYS A 81 -3.46 -8.47 -12.65
N PHE A 82 -2.42 -8.99 -12.00
CA PHE A 82 -2.39 -9.06 -10.53
C PHE A 82 -2.15 -7.70 -9.86
N LEU A 83 -1.82 -6.65 -10.64
CA LEU A 83 -1.63 -5.29 -10.14
C LEU A 83 -2.88 -4.43 -10.27
N HIS A 84 -4.02 -4.99 -10.67
CA HIS A 84 -5.29 -4.23 -10.76
C HIS A 84 -5.73 -3.64 -9.41
N SER A 85 -5.27 -4.23 -8.31
CA SER A 85 -5.54 -3.77 -6.94
C SER A 85 -4.60 -2.64 -6.49
N ALA A 86 -3.72 -2.10 -7.36
CA ALA A 86 -2.73 -1.10 -7.00
C ALA A 86 -3.37 0.26 -6.67
N VAL A 87 -3.27 0.66 -5.40
CA VAL A 87 -3.85 1.89 -4.85
C VAL A 87 -2.78 2.63 -4.05
N CYS A 88 -2.65 3.91 -4.33
CA CYS A 88 -1.77 4.82 -3.62
C CYS A 88 -2.47 6.14 -3.31
N ILE A 89 -1.89 6.89 -2.37
CA ILE A 89 -2.37 8.22 -1.96
C ILE A 89 -1.25 9.21 -2.21
N GLU A 90 -1.56 10.40 -2.72
CA GLU A 90 -0.59 11.48 -2.79
C GLU A 90 -0.04 11.82 -1.40
N ILE A 91 1.25 12.13 -1.34
CA ILE A 91 1.87 12.66 -0.12
C ILE A 91 1.15 13.95 0.30
N SER A 92 1.01 14.14 1.61
CA SER A 92 0.37 15.34 2.16
C SER A 92 1.16 16.59 1.82
N HIS A 93 0.44 17.68 1.53
CA HIS A 93 1.03 19.02 1.40
C HIS A 93 1.08 19.75 2.76
N GLU A 94 0.42 19.20 3.78
CA GLU A 94 0.45 19.74 5.13
C GLU A 94 1.79 19.35 5.80
N PRO A 95 2.57 20.33 6.32
CA PRO A 95 3.94 20.08 6.79
C PRO A 95 4.10 19.01 7.86
N SER A 96 3.19 18.94 8.84
CA SER A 96 3.31 17.97 9.94
C SER A 96 3.08 16.53 9.47
N ARG A 97 2.04 16.30 8.67
CA ARG A 97 1.71 15.01 8.06
C ARG A 97 2.74 14.59 7.03
N LEU A 98 3.27 15.52 6.24
CA LEU A 98 4.41 15.25 5.36
C LEU A 98 5.62 14.74 6.15
N ALA A 99 5.97 15.42 7.25
CA ALA A 99 7.10 15.02 8.09
C ALA A 99 6.89 13.61 8.68
N GLU A 100 5.68 13.31 9.17
CA GLU A 100 5.31 11.98 9.69
C GLU A 100 5.42 10.89 8.61
N GLN A 101 4.90 11.15 7.41
CA GLN A 101 4.93 10.21 6.28
C GLN A 101 6.36 9.90 5.83
N LEU A 102 7.22 10.92 5.75
CA LEU A 102 8.63 10.75 5.41
C LEU A 102 9.40 10.03 6.52
N GLU A 103 9.17 10.39 7.78
CA GLU A 103 9.84 9.78 8.93
C GLU A 103 9.50 8.30 9.09
N PHE A 104 8.23 7.93 8.90
CA PHE A 104 7.81 6.53 8.85
C PHE A 104 8.61 5.72 7.82
N ASN A 105 8.76 6.26 6.60
CA ASN A 105 9.49 5.57 5.54
C ASN A 105 11.01 5.53 5.79
N ARG A 106 11.59 6.57 6.39
CA ARG A 106 13.00 6.57 6.80
C ARG A 106 13.27 5.45 7.82
N LYS A 107 12.40 5.31 8.82
CA LYS A 107 12.47 4.23 9.81
C LYS A 107 12.34 2.85 9.15
N LEU A 108 11.40 2.69 8.22
CA LEU A 108 11.26 1.43 7.46
C LEU A 108 12.54 1.08 6.70
N VAL A 109 13.16 2.04 6.02
CA VAL A 109 14.41 1.83 5.28
C VAL A 109 15.57 1.49 6.22
N GLU A 110 15.69 2.21 7.33
CA GLU A 110 16.73 1.96 8.35
C GLU A 110 16.62 0.55 8.92
N GLN A 111 15.41 0.15 9.32
CA GLN A 111 15.13 -1.20 9.85
C GLN A 111 15.33 -2.31 8.82
N ALA A 112 15.24 -1.99 7.53
CA ALA A 112 15.46 -2.95 6.46
C ALA A 112 16.95 -3.22 6.18
N CYS A 113 17.89 -2.55 6.84
CA CYS A 113 19.34 -2.81 6.73
C CYS A 113 19.84 -2.82 5.27
N GLY A 114 19.36 -1.87 4.45
CA GLY A 114 19.74 -1.72 3.04
C GLY A 114 18.93 -2.56 2.04
N LEU A 115 18.01 -3.42 2.50
CA LEU A 115 17.12 -4.20 1.62
C LEU A 115 16.05 -3.34 0.94
N LEU A 116 15.77 -2.16 1.47
CA LEU A 116 14.87 -1.19 0.84
C LEU A 116 15.66 -0.04 0.23
N ALA A 117 15.15 0.52 -0.86
CA ALA A 117 15.71 1.70 -1.48
C ALA A 117 15.59 2.92 -0.54
N PRO A 118 16.60 3.80 -0.46
CA PRO A 118 16.51 5.04 0.30
C PRO A 118 15.32 5.92 -0.08
N VAL A 119 14.95 6.84 0.83
CA VAL A 119 14.02 7.93 0.52
C VAL A 119 14.80 9.03 -0.21
N HIS A 120 14.44 9.35 -1.45
CA HIS A 120 15.20 10.26 -2.31
C HIS A 120 14.61 11.68 -2.37
N GLY A 121 13.40 11.89 -1.85
CA GLY A 121 12.69 13.17 -1.88
C GLY A 121 11.97 13.45 -3.20
N ALA A 122 12.15 12.59 -4.21
CA ALA A 122 11.42 12.66 -5.48
C ALA A 122 10.10 11.88 -5.44
N GLU A 123 9.84 11.14 -4.36
CA GLU A 123 8.61 10.41 -4.15
C GLU A 123 7.41 11.36 -4.01
N ARG A 124 6.27 10.94 -4.55
CA ARG A 124 5.05 11.75 -4.59
C ARG A 124 3.83 11.03 -4.03
N TYR A 125 3.93 9.73 -3.82
CA TYR A 125 2.78 8.91 -3.42
C TYR A 125 3.17 7.83 -2.40
N LEU A 126 2.17 7.35 -1.68
CA LEU A 126 2.23 6.37 -0.61
C LEU A 126 1.40 5.16 -1.01
N SER A 127 2.02 3.99 -1.19
CA SER A 127 1.33 2.76 -1.54
C SER A 127 0.48 2.26 -0.36
N VAL A 128 -0.80 2.00 -0.61
CA VAL A 128 -1.73 1.41 0.36
C VAL A 128 -1.94 -0.08 0.11
N SER A 129 -1.82 -0.49 -1.15
CA SER A 129 -1.78 -1.89 -1.58
C SER A 129 -0.56 -2.11 -2.48
N CYS A 130 -0.23 -3.38 -2.76
CA CYS A 130 0.92 -3.75 -3.59
C CYS A 130 2.28 -3.21 -3.07
N GLY A 131 2.37 -2.90 -1.77
CA GLY A 131 3.56 -2.28 -1.15
C GLY A 131 4.83 -3.11 -1.31
N HIS A 132 4.79 -4.40 -1.00
CA HIS A 132 5.97 -5.28 -1.13
C HIS A 132 6.49 -5.38 -2.56
N THR A 133 5.60 -5.57 -3.54
CA THR A 133 5.97 -5.61 -4.96
C THR A 133 6.58 -4.28 -5.38
N THR A 134 5.97 -3.17 -4.97
CA THR A 134 6.45 -1.83 -5.32
C THR A 134 7.84 -1.58 -4.75
N GLN A 135 8.04 -1.88 -3.47
CA GLN A 135 9.32 -1.67 -2.82
C GLN A 135 10.41 -2.63 -3.33
N PHE A 136 10.04 -3.85 -3.74
CA PHE A 136 10.97 -4.75 -4.44
C PHE A 136 11.42 -4.18 -5.79
N VAL A 137 10.49 -3.70 -6.62
CA VAL A 137 10.84 -3.07 -7.91
C VAL A 137 11.70 -1.83 -7.69
N LYS A 138 11.39 -1.01 -6.68
CA LYS A 138 12.21 0.14 -6.27
C LYS A 138 13.61 -0.30 -5.82
N ALA A 139 13.73 -1.39 -5.07
CA ALA A 139 15.00 -1.95 -4.63
C ALA A 139 15.88 -2.45 -5.80
N ILE A 140 15.27 -3.00 -6.87
CA ILE A 140 16.00 -3.32 -8.11
C ILE A 140 16.57 -2.04 -8.75
N LEU A 141 15.77 -0.97 -8.83
CA LEU A 141 16.20 0.30 -9.43
C LEU A 141 17.36 0.96 -8.65
N SER A 142 17.45 0.71 -7.34
CA SER A 142 18.53 1.20 -6.48
C SER A 142 19.66 0.17 -6.27
N SER A 143 19.63 -0.96 -7.00
CA SER A 143 20.58 -2.06 -6.87
C SER A 143 20.83 -2.47 -5.42
N CYS A 144 19.77 -2.59 -4.60
CA CYS A 144 19.89 -2.94 -3.19
C CYS A 144 20.52 -4.35 -2.99
N PRO A 145 21.22 -4.59 -1.87
CA PRO A 145 21.59 -5.94 -1.47
C PRO A 145 20.36 -6.85 -1.35
N THR A 146 20.54 -8.15 -1.55
CA THR A 146 19.47 -9.12 -1.35
C THR A 146 19.98 -10.37 -0.61
N PRO A 147 19.22 -10.91 0.35
CA PRO A 147 19.55 -12.17 1.00
C PRO A 147 19.13 -13.39 0.17
N VAL A 148 18.42 -13.17 -0.95
CA VAL A 148 17.86 -14.24 -1.78
C VAL A 148 18.85 -14.57 -2.88
N GLN A 149 19.48 -15.73 -2.79
CA GLN A 149 20.55 -16.15 -3.72
C GLN A 149 20.12 -16.20 -5.18
N SER A 150 18.86 -16.57 -5.46
CA SER A 150 18.33 -16.65 -6.83
C SER A 150 18.14 -15.28 -7.49
N LEU A 151 18.10 -14.20 -6.70
CA LEU A 151 17.94 -12.82 -7.17
C LEU A 151 19.27 -12.05 -7.18
N ALA A 152 20.27 -12.55 -6.47
CA ALA A 152 21.56 -11.91 -6.28
C ALA A 152 22.44 -12.01 -7.52
N ASP A 153 23.12 -10.93 -7.85
CA ASP A 153 24.27 -10.95 -8.73
C ASP A 153 25.52 -11.48 -8.01
N GLN A 154 26.66 -11.45 -8.70
CA GLN A 154 27.96 -11.90 -8.16
C GLN A 154 28.42 -11.12 -6.92
N THR A 155 27.83 -9.95 -6.65
CA THR A 155 28.14 -9.08 -5.52
C THR A 155 27.10 -9.16 -4.40
N GLY A 156 26.08 -10.01 -4.52
CA GLY A 156 25.00 -10.12 -3.54
C GLY A 156 23.90 -9.05 -3.70
N ARG A 157 23.80 -8.41 -4.87
CA ARG A 157 22.88 -7.28 -5.10
C ARG A 157 21.86 -7.59 -6.19
N LEU A 158 20.73 -6.89 -6.16
CA LEU A 158 19.75 -6.94 -7.22
C LEU A 158 20.33 -6.29 -8.49
N ASN A 159 20.21 -7.00 -9.62
CA ASN A 159 20.69 -6.50 -10.91
C ASN A 159 19.52 -6.30 -11.89
N ARG A 160 19.33 -5.04 -12.33
CA ARG A 160 18.25 -4.64 -13.24
C ARG A 160 18.31 -5.40 -14.56
N GLU A 161 19.47 -5.52 -15.17
CA GLU A 161 19.63 -6.08 -16.51
C GLU A 161 19.33 -7.59 -16.55
N ALA A 162 19.70 -8.32 -15.50
CA ALA A 162 19.45 -9.74 -15.37
C ALA A 162 17.97 -10.03 -15.07
N LEU A 163 17.38 -9.29 -14.13
CA LEU A 163 15.99 -9.47 -13.71
C LEU A 163 15.01 -8.94 -14.77
N GLY A 164 15.34 -7.85 -15.45
CA GLY A 164 14.54 -7.24 -16.51
C GLY A 164 14.55 -7.98 -17.85
N ARG A 165 15.02 -9.24 -17.90
CA ARG A 165 14.84 -10.09 -19.10
C ARG A 165 13.40 -10.53 -19.28
N ASP A 166 12.62 -10.58 -18.20
CA ASP A 166 11.17 -10.72 -18.27
C ASP A 166 10.54 -9.42 -18.77
N GLY A 167 9.70 -9.50 -19.80
CA GLY A 167 9.13 -8.34 -20.48
C GLY A 167 8.25 -7.48 -19.56
N HIS A 168 7.45 -8.10 -18.70
CA HIS A 168 6.56 -7.38 -17.79
C HIS A 168 7.35 -6.74 -16.63
N LEU A 169 8.32 -7.42 -16.03
CA LEU A 169 9.20 -6.80 -15.04
C LEU A 169 9.98 -5.63 -15.66
N ASN A 170 10.48 -5.77 -16.88
CA ASN A 170 11.15 -4.68 -17.57
C ASN A 170 10.23 -3.47 -17.79
N GLU A 171 8.96 -3.70 -18.14
CA GLU A 171 7.95 -2.66 -18.23
C GLU A 171 7.74 -1.97 -16.87
N MET A 172 7.61 -2.73 -15.79
CA MET A 172 7.48 -2.16 -14.44
C MET A 172 8.69 -1.32 -14.02
N LEU A 173 9.90 -1.75 -14.39
CA LEU A 173 11.15 -1.05 -14.12
C LEU A 173 11.31 0.22 -14.96
N SER A 174 10.80 0.23 -16.18
CA SER A 174 11.04 1.32 -17.15
C SER A 174 9.89 2.33 -17.18
N GLU A 175 8.66 1.86 -17.16
CA GLU A 175 7.45 2.67 -17.35
C GLU A 175 6.54 2.68 -16.12
N GLY A 176 6.66 1.68 -15.25
CA GLY A 176 5.74 1.49 -14.13
C GLY A 176 4.44 0.80 -14.54
N TRP A 177 3.41 0.91 -13.71
CA TRP A 177 2.09 0.30 -13.97
C TRP A 177 0.97 1.23 -13.53
N THR A 178 -0.27 0.88 -13.87
CA THR A 178 -1.43 1.70 -13.53
C THR A 178 -1.79 1.58 -12.06
N TRP A 179 -1.92 2.73 -11.41
CA TRP A 179 -2.41 2.88 -10.04
C TRP A 179 -3.72 3.65 -10.03
N LEU A 180 -4.61 3.31 -9.11
CA LEU A 180 -5.62 4.26 -8.65
C LEU A 180 -4.95 5.18 -7.61
N VAL A 181 -4.84 6.45 -7.96
CA VAL A 181 -4.28 7.50 -7.13
C VAL A 181 -5.41 8.22 -6.41
N ILE A 182 -5.30 8.33 -5.10
CA ILE A 182 -6.20 9.13 -4.26
C ILE A 182 -5.48 10.44 -3.93
N SER A 183 -6.14 11.58 -4.16
CA SER A 183 -5.60 12.88 -3.78
C SER A 183 -5.41 12.97 -2.28
N SER A 184 -4.34 13.63 -1.82
CA SER A 184 -4.09 13.89 -0.40
C SER A 184 -5.27 14.62 0.28
N ARG A 185 -5.98 15.44 -0.48
CA ARG A 185 -7.21 16.13 -0.05
C ARG A 185 -8.34 15.17 0.32
N ALA A 186 -8.46 14.04 -0.38
CA ALA A 186 -9.47 13.05 -0.09
C ALA A 186 -9.14 12.33 1.23
N GLU A 187 -7.87 12.00 1.45
CA GLU A 187 -7.41 11.43 2.72
C GLU A 187 -7.60 12.40 3.89
N SER A 188 -7.41 13.70 3.67
CA SER A 188 -7.70 14.72 4.68
C SER A 188 -9.20 14.85 4.99
N ALA A 189 -10.07 14.72 3.99
CA ALA A 189 -11.52 14.75 4.19
C ALA A 189 -12.06 13.45 4.80
N PHE A 190 -11.43 12.31 4.50
CA PHE A 190 -11.85 10.98 4.94
C PHE A 190 -10.63 10.18 5.46
N PRO A 191 -10.17 10.45 6.70
CA PRO A 191 -8.97 9.82 7.25
C PRO A 191 -8.99 8.29 7.33
N GLN A 192 -10.18 7.67 7.25
CA GLN A 192 -10.39 6.23 7.27
C GLN A 192 -10.16 5.53 5.91
N LEU A 193 -9.98 6.28 4.82
CA LEU A 193 -9.78 5.72 3.47
C LEU A 193 -8.59 4.76 3.38
N PRO A 194 -7.39 5.08 3.89
CA PRO A 194 -6.23 4.18 3.76
C PRO A 194 -6.51 2.84 4.42
N SER A 195 -7.10 2.84 5.62
CA SER A 195 -7.43 1.62 6.37
C SER A 195 -8.51 0.78 5.68
N LEU A 196 -9.53 1.41 5.08
CA LEU A 196 -10.54 0.70 4.30
C LEU A 196 -9.92 0.03 3.06
N ALA A 197 -9.13 0.79 2.30
CA ALA A 197 -8.48 0.30 1.08
C ALA A 197 -7.51 -0.84 1.37
N GLU A 198 -6.67 -0.67 2.39
CA GLU A 198 -5.69 -1.65 2.83
C GLU A 198 -6.36 -2.98 3.17
N LYS A 199 -7.36 -2.97 4.05
CA LYS A 199 -8.11 -4.17 4.42
C LYS A 199 -8.81 -4.78 3.21
N ALA A 200 -9.50 -3.99 2.40
CA ALA A 200 -10.23 -4.50 1.23
C ALA A 200 -9.32 -5.20 0.21
N LEU A 201 -8.15 -4.62 -0.06
CA LEU A 201 -7.27 -5.04 -1.16
C LEU A 201 -6.21 -6.06 -0.72
N ASN A 202 -5.79 -6.02 0.54
CA ASN A 202 -4.88 -7.03 1.08
C ASN A 202 -5.63 -8.29 1.48
N SER A 203 -6.88 -8.23 1.94
CA SER A 203 -7.71 -9.43 2.17
C SER A 203 -8.09 -10.16 0.88
N SER A 204 -8.22 -9.47 -0.25
CA SER A 204 -8.37 -10.15 -1.56
C SER A 204 -7.07 -10.80 -2.03
N ASN A 205 -5.92 -10.22 -1.65
CA ASN A 205 -4.59 -10.75 -1.98
C ASN A 205 -4.10 -11.82 -1.00
N SER A 206 -4.71 -11.94 0.18
CA SER A 206 -4.34 -12.93 1.20
C SER A 206 -4.71 -14.37 0.81
N ALA A 207 -5.61 -14.54 -0.16
CA ALA A 207 -5.76 -15.80 -0.89
C ALA A 207 -4.43 -16.30 -1.50
N PHE A 208 -3.43 -15.42 -1.67
CA PHE A 208 -2.11 -15.71 -2.21
C PHE A 208 -0.93 -15.42 -1.25
N THR A 209 -1.16 -14.81 -0.08
CA THR A 209 -0.11 -14.52 0.93
C THR A 209 -0.73 -14.59 2.34
N ALA A 210 -0.23 -15.47 3.21
CA ALA A 210 -0.72 -15.54 4.58
C ALA A 210 -0.54 -14.19 5.29
N VAL A 211 -1.63 -13.63 5.83
CA VAL A 211 -1.57 -12.52 6.79
C VAL A 211 -0.79 -13.02 8.01
N MET A 212 0.19 -12.24 8.47
CA MET A 212 1.01 -12.66 9.61
C MET A 212 0.27 -12.38 10.92
N GLU A 213 0.47 -13.22 11.94
CA GLU A 213 -0.22 -13.09 13.24
C GLU A 213 -0.13 -11.68 13.84
N VAL A 214 1.04 -11.02 13.73
CA VAL A 214 1.26 -9.66 14.24
C VAL A 214 0.42 -8.62 13.50
N GLU A 215 0.24 -8.79 12.19
CA GLU A 215 -0.63 -7.91 11.40
C GLU A 215 -2.08 -8.07 11.84
N SER A 216 -2.54 -9.31 12.02
CA SER A 216 -3.87 -9.59 12.55
C SER A 216 -4.06 -8.96 13.93
N MET A 217 -3.08 -9.08 14.84
CA MET A 217 -3.14 -8.47 16.17
C MET A 217 -3.24 -6.94 16.11
N LEU A 218 -2.56 -6.28 15.18
CA LEU A 218 -2.65 -4.82 15.01
C LEU A 218 -3.98 -4.38 14.42
N HIS A 219 -4.54 -5.15 13.48
CA HIS A 219 -5.90 -4.92 13.00
C HIS A 219 -6.93 -5.06 14.12
N MET A 220 -6.80 -6.10 14.97
CA MET A 220 -7.65 -6.26 16.16
C MET A 220 -7.49 -5.08 17.12
N HIS A 221 -6.25 -4.67 17.39
CA HIS A 221 -5.96 -3.54 18.27
C HIS A 221 -6.64 -2.24 17.81
N GLU A 222 -6.59 -1.92 16.51
CA GLU A 222 -7.26 -0.72 15.99
C GLU A 222 -8.78 -0.79 16.08
N ILE A 223 -9.39 -1.97 15.86
CA ILE A 223 -10.85 -2.14 16.04
C ILE A 223 -11.22 -1.96 17.52
N MET A 224 -10.47 -2.58 18.44
CA MET A 224 -10.71 -2.44 19.88
C MET A 224 -10.54 -1.01 20.35
N LYS A 225 -9.48 -0.32 19.90
CA LYS A 225 -9.23 1.09 20.22
C LYS A 225 -10.38 1.98 19.76
N LYS A 226 -10.98 1.71 18.59
CA LYS A 226 -12.16 2.40 18.09
C LYS A 226 -13.40 2.15 18.98
N GLN A 227 -13.65 0.89 19.38
CA GLN A 227 -14.76 0.56 20.28
C GLN A 227 -14.64 1.28 21.64
N ILE A 228 -13.43 1.30 22.21
CA ILE A 228 -13.13 2.01 23.46
C ILE A 228 -13.39 3.52 23.30
N ALA A 229 -12.92 4.13 22.20
CA ALA A 229 -13.14 5.54 21.93
C ALA A 229 -14.62 5.90 21.75
N GLU A 230 -15.43 4.97 21.25
CA GLU A 230 -16.89 5.08 21.11
C GLU A 230 -17.66 4.77 22.41
N GLY A 231 -16.96 4.42 23.50
CA GLY A 231 -17.58 4.04 24.78
C GLY A 231 -18.34 2.71 24.73
N LYS A 232 -18.06 1.87 23.71
CA LYS A 232 -18.66 0.55 23.57
C LYS A 232 -17.87 -0.48 24.37
N GLU A 233 -18.58 -1.47 24.90
CA GLU A 233 -17.95 -2.66 25.46
C GLU A 233 -17.21 -3.42 24.35
N ILE A 234 -16.03 -3.96 24.67
CA ILE A 234 -15.18 -4.61 23.68
C ILE A 234 -15.79 -5.96 23.31
N ASP A 235 -16.31 -6.08 22.09
CA ASP A 235 -16.81 -7.33 21.54
C ASP A 235 -15.68 -8.06 20.82
N VAL A 236 -15.06 -8.99 21.53
CA VAL A 236 -13.89 -9.75 21.05
C VAL A 236 -14.26 -10.67 19.88
N GLU A 237 -15.47 -11.22 19.85
CA GLU A 237 -15.93 -12.11 18.77
C GLU A 237 -16.19 -11.31 17.48
N ALA A 238 -16.84 -10.15 17.59
CA ALA A 238 -17.03 -9.26 16.44
C ALA A 238 -15.70 -8.71 15.91
N VAL A 239 -14.72 -8.43 16.78
CA VAL A 239 -13.37 -8.01 16.39
C VAL A 239 -12.66 -9.13 15.62
N ALA A 240 -12.69 -10.36 16.14
CA ALA A 240 -12.03 -11.51 15.50
C ALA A 240 -12.62 -11.84 14.12
N SER A 241 -13.92 -11.61 13.91
CA SER A 241 -14.59 -11.85 12.62
C SER A 241 -14.24 -10.83 11.51
N GLN A 242 -13.58 -9.73 11.86
CA GLN A 242 -13.26 -8.60 10.96
C GLN A 242 -11.78 -8.55 10.54
N VAL A 243 -10.99 -9.54 10.93
CA VAL A 243 -9.55 -9.68 10.68
C VAL A 243 -9.31 -10.96 9.90
#